data_AF-A0AAD9YUY6-F1
#
_entry.id   AF-A0AAD9YUY6-F1
#
_cell.length_a   1.000
_cell.length_b   1.000
_cell.length_c   1.000
_cell.angle_alpha   90.00
_cell.angle_beta   90.00
_cell.angle_gamma   90.00
#
_symmetry.space_group_name_H-M   'P 1'
#
loop_
_entity.id
_entity.type
_entity.pdbx_description
1 polymer ?
#
loop_
_entity_poly.entity_id
_entity_poly.type
_entity_poly.pdbx_seq_one_letter_code
_entity_poly.pdbx_strand_id
1 'polypeptide(L)'
;MFSIKTLTAILLASAAAVSAAPTTTTGSTKATRTTHLTGVTHSVVAGLGGLRFDPDNVVAEIGDVVEWHFLPRNHTVAQSSFGNPCQPLADGSGFFPGFEFFTPEGQAPDVFQIVVEDKKPIWYYCAQPAMTHCNAGMVGVVNQNFDNQDFSLAKHKELAAKATLVIPPVKHVGKVIPNPNPLGGF
;
A
#
# COMPACT_ATOMS: atom_id res chain seq x y z
N MET A 1 -100.23 -13.27 2.93
CA MET A 1 -99.10 -13.64 3.82
C MET A 1 -97.96 -14.10 2.95
N PHE A 2 -96.83 -13.42 3.09
CA PHE A 2 -95.64 -13.50 2.24
C PHE A 2 -94.89 -14.83 2.43
N SER A 3 -94.31 -15.39 1.37
CA SER A 3 -93.02 -16.06 1.52
C SER A 3 -92.25 -16.10 0.20
N ILE A 4 -90.96 -15.82 0.32
CA ILE A 4 -90.03 -15.26 -0.65
C ILE A 4 -89.37 -16.38 -1.48
N LYS A 5 -89.23 -16.16 -2.79
CA LYS A 5 -88.42 -16.99 -3.70
C LYS A 5 -86.94 -16.64 -3.53
N THR A 6 -86.12 -17.59 -3.09
CA THR A 6 -84.66 -17.42 -3.04
C THR A 6 -84.05 -17.99 -4.32
N LEU A 7 -83.62 -17.11 -5.23
CA LEU A 7 -82.74 -17.48 -6.34
C LEU A 7 -81.30 -17.54 -5.81
N THR A 8 -80.65 -18.69 -5.94
CA THR A 8 -79.23 -18.85 -5.59
C THR A 8 -78.41 -18.63 -6.87
N ALA A 9 -77.64 -17.54 -6.92
CA ALA A 9 -76.70 -17.27 -8.01
C ALA A 9 -75.37 -17.97 -7.72
N ILE A 10 -74.95 -18.88 -8.60
CA ILE A 10 -73.65 -19.55 -8.55
C ILE A 10 -72.65 -18.65 -9.30
N LEU A 11 -71.73 -18.03 -8.57
CA LEU A 11 -70.58 -17.31 -9.13
C LEU A 11 -69.46 -18.33 -9.42
N LEU A 12 -69.08 -18.48 -10.68
CA LEU A 12 -67.83 -19.16 -11.06
C LEU A 12 -66.65 -18.21 -10.81
N ALA A 13 -65.75 -18.59 -9.91
CA ALA A 13 -64.45 -17.95 -9.76
C ALA A 13 -63.46 -18.59 -10.75
N SER A 14 -62.95 -17.81 -11.70
CA SER A 14 -61.87 -18.19 -12.59
C SER A 14 -60.52 -18.01 -11.87
N ALA A 15 -59.82 -19.11 -11.61
CA ALA A 15 -58.44 -19.07 -11.12
C ALA A 15 -57.48 -18.74 -12.28
N ALA A 16 -56.90 -17.54 -12.26
CA ALA A 16 -55.81 -17.18 -13.16
C ALA A 16 -54.50 -17.79 -12.60
N ALA A 17 -53.97 -18.81 -13.28
CA ALA A 17 -52.63 -19.32 -12.99
C ALA A 17 -51.58 -18.35 -13.57
N VAL A 18 -50.95 -17.56 -12.70
CA VAL A 18 -49.75 -16.78 -13.03
C VAL A 18 -48.55 -17.73 -13.13
N SER A 19 -48.13 -18.02 -14.35
CA SER A 19 -46.88 -18.75 -14.60
C SER A 19 -45.70 -17.80 -14.39
N ALA A 20 -44.95 -17.97 -13.30
CA ALA A 20 -43.67 -17.29 -13.09
C ALA A 20 -42.62 -17.85 -14.07
N ALA A 21 -42.21 -17.06 -15.06
CA ALA A 21 -41.08 -17.43 -15.92
C ALA A 21 -39.76 -17.28 -15.14
N PRO A 22 -38.81 -18.22 -15.27
CA PRO A 22 -37.50 -18.10 -14.62
C PRO A 22 -36.74 -16.92 -15.23
N THR A 23 -36.33 -15.96 -14.39
CA THR A 23 -35.42 -14.90 -14.79
C THR A 23 -34.03 -15.48 -14.99
N THR A 24 -33.49 -15.37 -16.20
CA THR A 24 -32.09 -15.68 -16.48
C THR A 24 -31.20 -14.66 -15.76
N THR A 25 -30.68 -15.04 -14.60
CA THR A 25 -29.60 -14.31 -13.95
C THR A 25 -28.34 -14.53 -14.78
N THR A 26 -27.93 -13.53 -15.57
CA THR A 26 -26.59 -13.47 -16.16
C THR A 26 -25.58 -13.29 -15.02
N GLY A 27 -25.25 -14.39 -14.35
CA GLY A 27 -24.19 -14.43 -13.35
C GLY A 27 -22.87 -14.16 -14.06
N SER A 28 -22.31 -12.96 -13.87
CA SER A 28 -20.91 -12.70 -14.15
C SER A 28 -20.09 -13.71 -13.35
N THR A 29 -19.49 -14.70 -14.01
CA THR A 29 -18.57 -15.69 -13.42
C THR A 29 -17.20 -15.10 -13.11
N LYS A 30 -17.09 -13.77 -12.96
CA LYS A 30 -15.87 -13.14 -12.50
C LYS A 30 -15.78 -13.34 -10.99
N ALA A 31 -15.02 -14.36 -10.59
CA ALA A 31 -14.63 -14.54 -9.20
C ALA A 31 -14.05 -13.23 -8.66
N THR A 32 -14.76 -12.57 -7.74
CA THR A 32 -14.20 -11.47 -6.97
C THR A 32 -13.20 -12.10 -6.02
N ARG A 33 -11.91 -11.88 -6.27
CA ARG A 33 -10.85 -12.30 -5.36
C ARG A 33 -11.04 -11.50 -4.06
N THR A 34 -11.61 -12.10 -3.03
CA THR A 34 -11.55 -11.56 -1.68
C THR A 34 -10.11 -11.67 -1.21
N THR A 35 -9.36 -10.57 -1.27
CA THR A 35 -8.04 -10.49 -0.68
C THR A 35 -8.20 -10.43 0.84
N HIS A 36 -7.65 -11.41 1.56
CA HIS A 36 -7.57 -11.35 3.02
C HIS A 36 -6.61 -10.23 3.39
N LEU A 37 -7.12 -9.18 4.03
CA LEU A 37 -6.28 -8.13 4.61
C LEU A 37 -5.65 -8.70 5.87
N THR A 38 -4.34 -8.93 5.87
CA THR A 38 -3.68 -9.52 7.04
C THR A 38 -3.43 -8.49 8.13
N GLY A 39 -3.24 -7.22 7.75
CA GLY A 39 -2.97 -6.12 8.68
C GLY A 39 -1.63 -6.25 9.40
N VAL A 40 -0.73 -7.09 8.88
CA VAL A 40 0.62 -7.28 9.42
C VAL A 40 1.44 -6.01 9.17
N THR A 41 2.22 -5.61 10.18
CA THR A 41 3.20 -4.53 10.06
C THR A 41 4.57 -5.12 9.72
N HIS A 42 5.16 -4.63 8.63
CA HIS A 42 6.52 -4.91 8.19
C HIS A 42 7.42 -3.73 8.56
N SER A 43 8.27 -3.90 9.57
CA SER A 43 9.21 -2.86 9.98
C SER A 43 10.41 -2.79 9.04
N VAL A 44 10.79 -1.58 8.66
CA VAL A 44 12.00 -1.25 7.90
C VAL A 44 12.82 -0.25 8.70
N VAL A 45 14.08 -0.54 8.94
CA VAL A 45 14.99 0.33 9.70
C VAL A 45 15.88 1.10 8.73
N ALA A 46 15.76 2.42 8.74
CA ALA A 46 16.61 3.33 7.99
C ALA A 46 17.81 3.75 8.86
N GLY A 47 19.03 3.44 8.40
CA GLY A 47 20.27 3.82 9.09
C GLY A 47 20.93 2.71 9.91
N LEU A 48 20.38 1.49 9.93
CA LEU A 48 20.97 0.38 10.69
C LEU A 48 22.30 -0.06 10.09
N GLY A 49 23.39 0.18 10.82
CA GLY A 49 24.74 -0.18 10.39
C GLY A 49 25.24 0.58 9.16
N GLY A 50 24.60 1.68 8.74
CA GLY A 50 25.05 2.51 7.63
C GLY A 50 23.94 3.10 6.76
N LEU A 51 24.30 3.53 5.54
CA LEU A 51 23.40 4.17 4.58
C LEU A 51 22.52 3.13 3.86
N ARG A 52 21.61 2.48 4.59
CA ARG A 52 20.74 1.42 4.08
C ARG A 52 19.36 1.43 4.73
N PHE A 53 18.44 0.73 4.08
CA PHE A 53 17.22 0.22 4.68
C PHE A 53 17.42 -1.25 5.08
N ASP A 54 16.79 -1.69 6.15
CA ASP A 54 16.83 -3.08 6.61
C ASP A 54 15.45 -3.56 7.09
N PRO A 55 14.82 -4.55 6.42
CA PRO A 55 15.19 -5.07 5.11
C PRO A 55 15.01 -3.99 4.02
N ASP A 56 15.76 -4.11 2.93
CA ASP A 56 15.63 -3.24 1.75
C ASP A 56 14.67 -3.80 0.68
N ASN A 57 14.18 -5.04 0.87
CA ASN A 57 13.15 -5.66 0.05
C ASN A 57 12.09 -6.28 0.97
N VAL A 58 10.92 -5.66 1.03
CA VAL A 58 9.77 -6.11 1.84
C VAL A 58 8.79 -6.88 0.96
N VAL A 59 8.26 -8.00 1.44
CA VAL A 59 7.14 -8.71 0.79
C VAL A 59 5.91 -8.60 1.68
N ALA A 60 4.86 -7.97 1.16
CA ALA A 60 3.67 -7.61 1.92
C ALA A 60 2.38 -7.90 1.15
N GLU A 61 1.33 -8.29 1.85
CA GLU A 61 -0.01 -8.50 1.29
C GLU A 61 -0.82 -7.19 1.24
N ILE A 62 -1.90 -7.18 0.45
CA ILE A 62 -2.80 -6.03 0.40
C ILE A 62 -3.42 -5.84 1.79
N GLY A 63 -3.40 -4.61 2.30
CA GLY A 63 -3.86 -4.24 3.64
C GLY A 63 -2.78 -4.31 4.72
N ASP A 64 -1.58 -4.83 4.42
CA ASP A 64 -0.44 -4.76 5.33
C ASP A 64 0.08 -3.34 5.46
N VAL A 65 0.82 -3.08 6.54
CA VAL A 65 1.49 -1.81 6.80
C VAL A 65 2.99 -1.99 6.59
N VAL A 66 3.63 -1.04 5.91
CA VAL A 66 5.10 -0.92 5.94
C VAL A 66 5.45 0.27 6.82
N GLU A 67 6.25 0.05 7.85
CA GLU A 67 6.60 1.02 8.89
C GLU A 67 8.11 1.29 8.90
N TRP A 68 8.51 2.52 8.59
CA TRP A 68 9.90 2.93 8.63
C TRP A 68 10.28 3.52 10.00
N HIS A 69 11.24 2.86 10.64
CA HIS A 69 11.96 3.36 11.81
C HIS A 69 13.24 4.05 11.37
N PHE A 70 13.62 5.13 12.04
CA PHE A 70 14.80 5.91 11.68
C PHE A 70 15.80 5.91 12.84
N LEU A 71 17.04 5.51 12.54
CA LEU A 71 18.16 5.49 13.47
C LEU A 71 18.97 6.79 13.42
N PRO A 72 19.98 6.97 14.30
CA PRO A 72 20.64 8.25 14.48
C PRO A 72 21.18 8.86 13.21
N ARG A 73 21.35 10.19 13.26
CA ARG A 73 21.57 11.08 12.12
C ARG A 73 20.28 11.30 11.36
N ASN A 74 20.37 11.54 10.05
CA ASN A 74 19.25 12.02 9.27
C ASN A 74 19.02 11.09 8.07
N HIS A 75 17.99 10.28 8.22
CA HIS A 75 17.50 9.36 7.21
C HIS A 75 16.06 9.73 6.85
N THR A 76 15.67 9.42 5.62
CA THR A 76 14.34 9.73 5.09
C THR A 76 13.88 8.61 4.18
N VAL A 77 12.61 8.67 3.78
CA VAL A 77 12.02 7.76 2.80
C VAL A 77 11.14 8.56 1.84
N ALA A 78 11.39 8.44 0.55
CA ALA A 78 10.61 9.06 -0.50
C ALA A 78 10.33 8.05 -1.60
N GLN A 79 9.13 8.09 -2.18
CA GLN A 79 8.77 7.17 -3.25
C GLN A 79 9.38 7.61 -4.59
N SER A 80 9.91 6.64 -5.32
CA SER A 80 10.44 6.81 -6.68
C SER A 80 9.80 5.82 -7.65
N SER A 81 10.18 5.93 -8.93
CA SER A 81 9.95 4.87 -9.92
C SER A 81 11.15 3.94 -9.97
N PHE A 82 10.99 2.75 -10.54
CA PHE A 82 12.11 1.85 -10.78
C PHE A 82 13.22 2.50 -11.63
N GLY A 83 12.84 3.14 -12.73
CA GLY A 83 13.76 3.68 -13.74
C GLY A 83 14.42 5.02 -13.35
N ASN A 84 13.84 5.74 -12.40
CA ASN A 84 14.36 7.00 -11.89
C ASN A 84 14.51 6.91 -10.36
N PRO A 85 15.45 6.11 -9.84
CA PRO A 85 15.83 6.18 -8.42
C PRO A 85 16.30 7.58 -8.06
N CYS A 86 16.28 7.89 -6.77
CA CYS A 86 16.71 9.18 -6.22
C CYS A 86 15.88 10.38 -6.70
N GLN A 87 14.78 10.15 -7.41
CA GLN A 87 13.86 11.17 -7.88
C GLN A 87 12.43 10.80 -7.48
N PRO A 88 11.60 11.77 -7.06
CA PRO A 88 10.21 11.50 -6.74
C PRO A 88 9.43 11.04 -7.98
N LEU A 89 8.27 10.41 -7.75
CA LEU A 89 7.33 10.15 -8.84
C LEU A 89 6.99 11.43 -9.59
N ALA A 90 7.15 11.40 -10.92
CA ALA A 90 7.04 12.57 -11.78
C ALA A 90 5.61 13.16 -11.81
N ASP A 91 4.60 12.34 -11.55
CA ASP A 91 3.20 12.77 -11.42
C ASP A 91 2.89 13.40 -10.05
N GLY A 92 3.84 13.38 -9.12
CA GLY A 92 3.68 13.85 -7.76
C GLY A 92 2.77 12.98 -6.89
N SER A 93 2.41 11.77 -7.28
CA SER A 93 1.57 10.90 -6.43
C SER A 93 2.32 10.29 -5.24
N GLY A 94 3.66 10.36 -5.25
CA GLY A 94 4.50 9.69 -4.26
C GLY A 94 4.48 10.30 -2.86
N PHE A 95 4.88 9.49 -1.88
CA PHE A 95 5.06 9.93 -0.50
C PHE A 95 6.43 10.55 -0.23
N PHE A 96 6.47 11.50 0.71
CA PHE A 96 7.68 11.98 1.38
C PHE A 96 7.28 12.71 2.67
N PRO A 97 7.42 12.09 3.86
CA PRO A 97 7.06 12.74 5.12
C PRO A 97 7.96 13.93 5.47
N GLY A 98 9.20 13.98 4.96
CA GLY A 98 10.14 15.06 5.23
C GLY A 98 11.37 14.59 6.00
N PHE A 99 12.03 15.54 6.67
CA PHE A 99 13.26 15.34 7.45
C PHE A 99 13.03 15.35 8.97
N GLU A 100 11.78 15.12 9.39
CA GLU A 100 11.33 15.19 10.79
C GLU A 100 11.82 14.04 11.67
N PHE A 101 12.55 13.06 11.11
CA PHE A 101 13.06 11.88 11.81
C PHE A 101 14.52 11.98 12.26
N PHE A 102 15.11 13.17 12.25
CA PHE A 102 16.46 13.35 12.78
C PHE A 102 16.50 13.03 14.28
N THR A 103 17.45 12.20 14.69
CA THR A 103 17.78 12.00 16.10
C THR A 103 19.30 11.93 16.30
N PRO A 104 19.87 12.53 17.38
CA PRO A 104 21.30 12.41 17.65
C PRO A 104 21.71 11.01 18.12
N GLU A 105 20.81 10.26 18.74
CA GLU A 105 21.02 8.94 19.31
C GLU A 105 19.70 8.16 19.41
N GLY A 106 19.77 6.82 19.55
CA GLY A 106 18.58 5.96 19.60
C GLY A 106 17.70 6.02 18.35
N GLN A 107 16.43 5.64 18.49
CA GLN A 107 15.44 5.76 17.41
C GLN A 107 14.78 7.14 17.41
N ALA A 108 14.32 7.59 16.24
CA ALA A 108 13.46 8.75 16.12
C ALA A 108 12.16 8.57 16.94
N PRO A 109 11.58 9.66 17.50
CA PRO A 109 10.37 9.60 18.31
C PRO A 109 9.13 9.23 17.51
N ASP A 110 9.17 9.41 16.18
CA ASP A 110 8.11 9.09 15.24
C ASP A 110 8.59 8.10 14.17
N VAL A 111 7.64 7.38 13.59
CA VAL A 111 7.82 6.48 12.44
C VAL A 111 6.91 6.90 11.30
N PHE A 112 7.23 6.46 10.09
CA PHE A 112 6.38 6.68 8.91
C PHE A 112 5.74 5.37 8.46
N GLN A 113 4.46 5.39 8.10
CA GLN A 113 3.70 4.23 7.66
C GLN A 113 3.01 4.46 6.31
N ILE A 114 2.96 3.41 5.49
CA ILE A 114 2.01 3.30 4.38
C ILE A 114 1.19 2.01 4.51
N VAL A 115 -0.01 2.02 3.94
CA VAL A 115 -0.80 0.81 3.73
C VAL A 115 -0.54 0.29 2.32
N VAL A 116 -0.35 -1.01 2.17
CA VAL A 116 -0.19 -1.66 0.86
C VAL A 116 -1.55 -1.78 0.19
N GLU A 117 -1.80 -0.96 -0.83
CA GLU A 117 -3.11 -0.91 -1.53
C GLU A 117 -3.21 -1.92 -2.67
N ASP A 118 -2.09 -2.26 -3.30
CA ASP A 118 -2.02 -3.26 -4.34
C ASP A 118 -0.68 -4.02 -4.32
N LYS A 119 -0.55 -5.06 -5.16
CA LYS A 119 0.66 -5.88 -5.26
C LYS A 119 1.74 -5.30 -6.19
N LYS A 120 1.57 -4.08 -6.70
CA LYS A 120 2.59 -3.48 -7.57
C LYS A 120 3.83 -3.12 -6.74
N PRO A 121 5.03 -3.20 -7.32
CA PRO A 121 6.25 -2.82 -6.63
C PRO A 121 6.26 -1.33 -6.26
N ILE A 122 6.62 -1.02 -5.01
CA ILE A 122 6.82 0.35 -4.51
C ILE A 122 8.32 0.57 -4.33
N TRP A 123 8.91 1.42 -5.17
CA TRP A 123 10.32 1.78 -5.08
C TRP A 123 10.49 3.04 -4.24
N TYR A 124 11.52 3.07 -3.40
CA TYR A 124 11.76 4.21 -2.52
C TYR A 124 13.25 4.43 -2.27
N TYR A 125 13.58 5.64 -1.82
CA TYR A 125 14.94 6.09 -1.58
C TYR A 125 15.05 7.00 -0.37
N CYS A 126 16.27 7.13 0.17
CA CYS A 126 16.58 8.19 1.11
C CYS A 126 16.94 9.49 0.38
N ALA A 127 16.16 10.54 0.63
CA ALA A 127 16.33 11.87 0.03
C ALA A 127 17.43 12.72 0.69
N GLN A 128 18.28 12.16 1.56
CA GLN A 128 19.33 12.91 2.24
C GLN A 128 20.44 13.35 1.26
N PRO A 129 20.65 14.66 1.04
CA PRO A 129 21.68 15.17 0.15
C PRO A 129 23.10 15.05 0.69
N ALA A 130 23.28 15.12 2.01
CA ALA A 130 24.60 14.92 2.61
C ALA A 130 25.10 13.50 2.30
N MET A 131 26.34 13.38 1.81
CA MET A 131 26.94 12.10 1.36
C MET A 131 26.14 11.34 0.30
N THR A 132 25.08 11.94 -0.26
CA THR A 132 24.24 11.36 -1.32
C THR A 132 23.76 9.93 -1.01
N HIS A 133 23.00 9.77 0.09
CA HIS A 133 22.59 8.46 0.62
C HIS A 133 21.98 7.53 -0.44
N CYS A 134 21.07 8.04 -1.28
CA CYS A 134 20.47 7.25 -2.36
C CYS A 134 21.51 6.69 -3.33
N ASN A 135 22.45 7.51 -3.78
CA ASN A 135 23.54 7.10 -4.68
C ASN A 135 24.49 6.09 -4.01
N ALA A 136 24.64 6.17 -2.70
CA ALA A 136 25.37 5.18 -1.90
C ALA A 136 24.62 3.84 -1.74
N GLY A 137 23.43 3.70 -2.34
CA GLY A 137 22.64 2.47 -2.33
C GLY A 137 21.52 2.45 -1.29
N MET A 138 21.22 3.57 -0.63
CA MET A 138 20.10 3.70 0.31
C MET A 138 18.76 3.82 -0.44
N VAL A 139 18.40 2.73 -1.10
CA VAL A 139 17.16 2.51 -1.83
C VAL A 139 16.55 1.19 -1.40
N GLY A 140 15.24 1.05 -1.55
CA GLY A 140 14.54 -0.18 -1.23
C GLY A 140 13.28 -0.36 -2.08
N VAL A 141 12.64 -1.51 -1.88
CA VAL A 141 11.44 -1.91 -2.60
C VAL A 141 10.47 -2.64 -1.68
N VAL A 142 9.18 -2.39 -1.87
CA VAL A 142 8.10 -3.26 -1.39
C VAL A 142 7.57 -4.06 -2.57
N ASN A 143 7.36 -5.35 -2.39
CA ASN A 143 6.80 -6.28 -3.37
C ASN A 143 7.57 -6.32 -4.69
N GLN A 144 8.89 -6.48 -4.65
CA GLN A 144 9.66 -6.74 -5.87
C GLN A 144 9.10 -7.96 -6.63
N ASN A 145 9.07 -7.90 -7.95
CA ASN A 145 8.88 -9.09 -8.77
C ASN A 145 10.19 -9.91 -8.84
N PHE A 146 10.20 -11.12 -8.28
CA PHE A 146 11.38 -11.98 -8.27
C PHE A 146 11.59 -12.77 -9.57
N ASP A 147 10.57 -12.84 -10.43
CA ASP A 147 10.65 -13.53 -11.73
C ASP A 147 11.37 -12.69 -12.80
N ASN A 148 11.55 -11.39 -12.56
CA ASN A 148 12.21 -10.48 -13.48
C ASN A 148 13.48 -9.89 -12.85
N GLN A 149 14.63 -10.46 -13.20
CA GLN A 149 15.94 -10.00 -12.70
C GLN A 149 16.32 -8.61 -13.22
N ASP A 150 15.78 -8.19 -14.37
CA ASP A 150 15.99 -6.83 -14.91
C ASP A 150 15.13 -5.77 -14.21
N PHE A 151 14.11 -6.19 -13.46
CA PHE A 151 13.26 -5.34 -12.63
C PHE A 151 13.46 -5.68 -11.14
N SER A 152 14.71 -5.64 -10.69
CA SER A 152 15.13 -6.05 -9.35
C SER A 152 15.75 -4.92 -8.54
N LEU A 153 15.82 -5.08 -7.22
CA LEU A 153 16.51 -4.16 -6.33
C LEU A 153 17.98 -4.01 -6.68
N ALA A 154 18.64 -5.06 -7.15
CA ALA A 154 20.01 -4.99 -7.65
C ALA A 154 20.12 -3.99 -8.80
N LYS A 155 19.22 -4.07 -9.80
CA LYS A 155 19.17 -3.10 -10.91
C LYS A 155 18.78 -1.70 -10.46
N HIS A 156 17.86 -1.58 -9.50
CA HIS A 156 17.50 -0.28 -8.95
C HIS A 156 18.69 0.40 -8.24
N LYS A 157 19.52 -0.35 -7.50
CA LYS A 157 20.77 0.14 -6.90
C LYS A 157 21.81 0.56 -7.95
N GLU A 158 21.96 -0.21 -9.03
CA GLU A 158 22.84 0.16 -10.16
C GLU A 158 22.44 1.49 -10.81
N LEU A 159 21.13 1.73 -10.96
CA LEU A 159 20.59 2.99 -11.48
C LEU A 159 20.79 4.13 -10.45
N ALA A 160 20.56 3.87 -9.16
CA ALA A 160 20.69 4.84 -8.09
C ALA A 160 22.10 5.42 -7.99
N ALA A 161 23.13 4.57 -8.16
CA ALA A 161 24.53 4.98 -8.14
C ALA A 161 24.87 6.08 -9.18
N LYS A 162 24.07 6.21 -10.24
CA LYS A 162 24.28 7.17 -11.34
C LYS A 162 23.23 8.28 -11.40
N ALA A 163 22.25 8.27 -10.50
CA ALA A 163 21.12 9.17 -10.54
C ALA A 163 21.46 10.56 -9.98
N THR A 164 20.72 11.58 -10.41
CA THR A 164 20.69 12.86 -9.70
C THR A 164 19.71 12.77 -8.55
N LEU A 165 20.16 13.07 -7.33
CA LEU A 165 19.28 13.16 -6.16
C LEU A 165 18.38 14.40 -6.25
N VAL A 166 17.08 14.19 -6.03
CA VAL A 166 16.08 15.25 -5.91
C VAL A 166 15.37 15.11 -4.56
N ILE A 167 15.25 16.22 -3.83
CA ILE A 167 14.45 16.29 -2.61
C ILE A 167 13.02 16.66 -3.02
N PRO A 168 12.01 15.81 -2.77
CA PRO A 168 10.62 16.16 -3.07
C PRO A 168 10.07 17.22 -2.12
N PRO A 169 8.99 17.92 -2.49
CA PRO A 169 8.17 18.61 -1.50
C PRO A 169 7.54 17.59 -0.54
N VAL A 170 7.34 17.98 0.72
CA VAL A 170 6.65 17.14 1.71
C VAL A 170 5.25 16.79 1.22
N LYS A 171 4.89 15.51 1.32
CA LYS A 171 3.57 14.98 0.99
C LYS A 171 3.11 13.98 2.04
N HIS A 172 1.92 14.22 2.58
CA HIS A 172 1.29 13.39 3.60
C HIS A 172 0.55 12.19 3.01
N VAL A 173 1.14 11.53 2.02
CA VAL A 173 0.68 10.20 1.57
C VAL A 173 1.28 9.20 2.55
N GLY A 174 0.44 8.52 3.33
CA GLY A 174 0.86 7.73 4.49
C GLY A 174 0.58 8.43 5.82
N LYS A 175 1.18 7.94 6.90
CA LYS A 175 0.98 8.47 8.26
C LYS A 175 2.30 8.59 9.00
N VAL A 176 2.44 9.68 9.74
CA VAL A 176 3.50 9.84 10.75
C VAL A 176 2.84 9.59 12.09
N ILE A 177 3.39 8.67 12.87
CA ILE A 177 2.85 8.31 14.18
C ILE A 177 3.98 8.24 15.22
N PRO A 178 3.68 8.38 16.52
CA PRO A 178 4.64 8.07 17.56
C PRO A 178 5.21 6.67 17.38
N ASN A 179 6.52 6.54 17.54
CA ASN A 179 7.23 5.28 17.40
C ASN A 179 6.64 4.26 18.40
N PRO A 180 6.04 3.15 17.92
CA PRO A 180 5.41 2.17 18.80
C PRO A 180 6.44 1.31 19.54
N ASN A 181 7.71 1.35 19.14
CA ASN A 181 8.80 0.58 19.73
C ASN A 181 10.10 1.39 19.85
N PRO A 182 10.11 2.47 20.66
CA PRO A 182 11.25 3.41 20.74
C PRO A 182 12.50 2.80 21.40
N LEU A 183 12.32 1.70 22.14
CA LEU A 183 13.40 0.93 22.78
C LEU A 183 13.69 -0.39 22.05
N GLY A 184 13.16 -0.56 20.83
CA GLY A 184 13.47 -1.71 19.99
C GLY A 184 14.97 -1.80 19.73
N GLY A 185 15.55 -2.97 20.01
CA GLY A 185 16.99 -3.23 19.98
C GLY A 185 17.52 -3.53 18.58
N PHE A 186 17.35 -2.58 17.66
CA PHE A 186 18.01 -2.60 16.35
C PHE A 186 19.49 -2.25 16.48
#